data_AF-A0A1H3EAT2-F1
#
_entry.id   AF-A0A1H3EAT2-F1
#
_cell.length_a   1.000
_cell.length_b   1.000
_cell.length_c   1.000
_cell.angle_alpha   90.00
_cell.angle_beta   90.00
_cell.angle_gamma   90.00
#
_symmetry.space_group_name_H-M   'P 1'
#
loop_
_entity.id
_entity.type
_entity.pdbx_description
1 polymer ?
#
loop_
_entity_poly.entity_id
_entity_poly.type
_entity_poly.pdbx_seq_one_letter_code
_entity_poly.pdbx_strand_id
1 'polypeptide(L)'
;MSKRVVVAGVVWVVVTVLAFLVDPILGSVVGIFGATGVVVLSLGNSWDRHPDFEERELDRSRRRAAKKAENWDKNADVRERDRARYTAHQAKLAVKAEAKEARRQSTERRAS
;
A
#
# COMPACT_ATOMS: atom_id res chain seq x y z
N MET A 1 20.83 -17.33 0.30
CA MET A 1 20.95 -18.45 1.27
C MET A 1 22.43 -18.72 1.48
N SER A 2 22.93 -18.78 2.72
CA SER A 2 24.35 -19.05 2.92
C SER A 2 24.66 -20.52 2.63
N LYS A 3 25.88 -20.83 2.17
CA LYS A 3 26.32 -22.22 1.92
C LYS A 3 26.11 -23.12 3.15
N ARG A 4 26.27 -22.55 4.35
CA ARG A 4 26.07 -23.25 5.63
C ARG A 4 24.61 -23.68 5.85
N VAL A 5 23.64 -22.85 5.49
CA VAL A 5 22.20 -23.19 5.63
C VAL A 5 21.82 -24.31 4.67
N VAL A 6 22.35 -24.28 3.44
CA VAL A 6 22.10 -25.35 2.45
C VAL A 6 22.69 -26.67 2.93
N VAL A 7 23.93 -26.67 3.42
CA VAL A 7 24.58 -27.87 3.98
C VAL A 7 23.80 -28.39 5.18
N ALA A 8 23.38 -27.52 6.12
CA ALA A 8 22.60 -27.93 7.27
C ALA A 8 21.25 -28.56 6.88
N GLY A 9 20.56 -27.98 5.89
CA GLY A 9 19.32 -28.54 5.36
C GLY A 9 19.50 -29.92 4.73
N VAL A 10 20.54 -30.10 3.92
CA VAL A 10 20.86 -31.41 3.30
C VAL A 10 21.19 -32.45 4.37
N VAL A 11 22.03 -32.10 5.35
CA VAL A 11 22.37 -33.00 6.47
C VAL A 11 21.12 -33.40 7.24
N TRP A 12 20.23 -32.45 7.54
CA TRP A 12 18.98 -32.74 8.26
C TRP A 12 18.07 -33.72 7.49
N VAL A 13 17.92 -33.54 6.17
CA VAL A 13 17.14 -34.47 5.34
C VAL A 13 17.76 -35.86 5.35
N VAL A 14 19.08 -35.98 5.18
CA VAL A 14 19.78 -37.27 5.23
C VAL A 14 19.59 -37.95 6.59
N VAL A 15 19.75 -37.22 7.68
CA VAL A 15 19.53 -37.74 9.05
C VAL A 15 18.09 -38.20 9.24
N THR A 16 17.11 -37.44 8.74
CA THR A 16 15.69 -37.81 8.84
C THR A 16 15.40 -39.10 8.07
N VAL A 17 15.92 -39.24 6.85
CA VAL A 17 15.75 -40.47 6.05
C VAL A 17 16.39 -41.67 6.76
N LEU A 18 17.62 -41.52 7.26
CA LEU A 18 18.30 -42.58 8.01
C LEU A 18 17.52 -42.96 9.28
N ALA A 19 16.94 -41.98 9.99
CA ALA A 19 16.13 -42.24 11.17
C ALA A 19 14.87 -43.05 10.83
N PHE A 20 14.17 -42.75 9.72
CA PHE A 20 13.01 -43.53 9.26
C PHE A 20 13.37 -44.97 8.85
N LEU A 21 14.59 -45.20 8.35
CA LEU A 21 15.06 -46.56 8.03
C LEU A 21 15.33 -47.40 9.28
N VAL A 22 15.69 -46.77 10.40
CA VAL A 22 15.96 -47.45 11.67
C VAL A 22 14.66 -47.69 12.45
N ASP A 23 13.84 -46.65 12.62
CA ASP A 23 12.58 -46.71 13.36
C ASP A 23 11.64 -45.59 12.87
N PRO A 24 10.42 -45.93 12.38
CA PRO A 24 9.42 -44.95 11.99
C PRO A 24 9.07 -43.92 13.08
N ILE A 25 9.09 -44.31 14.35
CA ILE A 25 8.82 -43.40 15.48
C ILE A 25 9.95 -42.38 15.61
N LEU A 26 11.20 -42.85 15.57
CA LEU A 26 12.37 -41.98 15.64
C LEU A 26 12.43 -41.01 14.46
N GLY A 27 12.16 -41.49 13.24
CA GLY A 27 12.05 -40.65 12.05
C GLY A 27 10.99 -39.57 12.20
N SER A 28 9.84 -39.91 12.77
CA SER A 28 8.74 -38.96 13.03
C SER A 28 9.17 -37.89 14.03
N VAL A 29 9.84 -38.26 15.13
CA VAL A 29 10.36 -37.32 16.13
C VAL A 29 11.33 -36.33 15.50
N VAL A 30 12.35 -36.82 14.80
CA VAL A 30 13.36 -35.97 14.15
C VAL A 30 12.72 -35.06 13.09
N GLY A 31 11.78 -35.59 12.31
CA GLY A 31 11.04 -34.83 11.31
C GLY A 31 10.22 -33.70 11.94
N ILE A 32 9.43 -33.99 12.98
CA ILE A 32 8.56 -33.01 13.65
C ILE A 32 9.40 -31.93 14.33
N PHE A 33 10.39 -32.29 15.14
CA PHE A 33 11.20 -31.30 15.85
C PHE A 33 12.05 -30.47 14.88
N GLY A 34 12.61 -31.08 13.84
CA GLY A 34 13.34 -30.36 12.80
C GLY A 34 12.47 -29.38 12.04
N ALA A 35 11.29 -29.82 11.57
CA ALA A 35 10.34 -28.96 10.86
C ALA A 35 9.85 -27.81 11.75
N THR A 36 9.51 -28.12 13.00
CA THR A 36 9.08 -27.11 13.99
C THR A 36 10.20 -26.08 14.21
N GLY A 37 11.45 -26.54 14.36
CA GLY A 37 12.61 -25.65 14.49
C GLY A 37 12.79 -24.74 13.28
N VAL A 38 12.62 -25.24 12.06
CA VAL A 38 12.67 -24.42 10.84
C VAL A 38 11.59 -23.35 10.85
N VAL A 39 10.36 -23.69 11.22
CA VAL A 39 9.25 -22.72 11.34
C VAL A 39 9.58 -21.66 12.37
N VAL A 40 9.97 -22.05 13.58
CA VAL A 40 10.32 -21.12 14.67
C VAL A 40 11.45 -20.19 14.26
N LEU A 41 12.52 -20.71 13.65
CA LEU A 41 13.63 -19.89 13.17
C LEU A 41 13.20 -18.94 12.05
N SER A 42 12.33 -19.39 11.14
CA SER A 42 11.80 -18.55 10.07
C SER A 42 11.00 -17.37 10.62
N LEU A 43 10.13 -17.61 11.62
CA LEU A 43 9.36 -16.55 12.28
C LEU A 43 10.27 -15.65 13.11
N GLY A 44 11.20 -16.24 13.86
CA GLY A 44 12.17 -15.52 14.71
C GLY A 44 13.09 -14.61 13.91
N ASN A 45 13.52 -15.00 12.71
CA ASN A 45 14.38 -14.18 11.87
C ASN A 45 13.73 -12.85 11.42
N SER A 46 12.40 -12.77 11.45
CA SER A 46 11.66 -11.52 11.19
C SER A 46 11.22 -10.79 12.46
N TRP A 47 11.43 -11.38 13.63
CA TRP A 47 10.91 -10.87 14.90
C TRP A 47 11.53 -9.52 15.27
N ASP A 48 12.86 -9.39 15.15
CA ASP A 48 13.53 -8.11 15.45
C ASP A 48 13.40 -7.09 14.32
N ARG A 49 12.80 -7.48 13.19
CA ARG A 49 12.59 -6.60 12.03
C ARG A 49 11.27 -5.84 12.16
N HIS A 50 11.12 -5.13 13.26
CA HIS A 50 10.03 -4.18 13.42
C HIS A 50 10.45 -2.84 12.80
N PRO A 51 9.75 -2.35 11.76
CA PRO A 51 10.07 -1.06 11.17
C PRO A 51 9.84 0.04 12.22
N ASP A 52 10.79 0.95 12.35
CA ASP A 52 10.65 2.11 13.24
C ASP A 52 9.42 2.95 12.85
N PHE A 53 8.92 3.76 13.79
CA PHE A 53 7.76 4.61 13.52
C PHE A 53 7.94 5.45 12.25
N GLU A 54 9.14 5.99 12.04
CA GLU A 54 9.49 6.79 10.87
C GLU A 54 9.50 5.96 9.57
N GLU A 55 10.03 4.74 9.60
CA GLU A 55 10.01 3.85 8.44
C GLU A 55 8.59 3.45 8.05
N ARG A 56 7.70 3.26 9.03
CA ARG A 56 6.27 2.98 8.79
C ARG A 56 5.55 4.17 8.14
N GLU A 57 5.83 5.39 8.59
CA GLU A 57 5.23 6.59 8.00
C GLU A 57 5.78 6.87 6.59
N LEU A 58 7.07 6.65 6.37
CA LEU A 58 7.67 6.72 5.03
C LEU A 58 7.09 5.67 4.08
N ASP A 59 6.87 4.44 4.52
CA ASP A 59 6.23 3.42 3.69
C ASP A 59 4.77 3.79 3.36
N ARG A 60 4.01 4.32 4.32
CA ARG A 60 2.65 4.83 4.07
C ARG A 60 2.64 5.98 3.09
N SER A 61 3.59 6.92 3.21
CA SER A 61 3.67 8.06 2.28
C SER A 61 4.03 7.60 0.87
N ARG A 62 4.97 6.65 0.72
CA ARG A 62 5.31 6.00 -0.56
C ARG A 62 4.11 5.29 -1.18
N ARG A 63 3.35 4.52 -0.40
CA ARG A 63 2.13 3.85 -0.88
C ARG A 63 1.06 4.85 -1.32
N ARG A 64 0.87 5.95 -0.57
CA ARG A 64 -0.05 7.04 -0.96
C ARG A 64 0.41 7.71 -2.26
N ALA A 65 1.71 7.95 -2.42
CA ALA A 65 2.27 8.53 -3.63
C ALA A 65 2.08 7.62 -4.85
N ALA A 66 2.38 6.33 -4.71
CA ALA A 66 2.18 5.33 -5.77
C ALA A 66 0.69 5.24 -6.18
N LYS A 67 -0.22 5.17 -5.19
CA LYS A 67 -1.67 5.15 -5.44
C LYS A 67 -2.16 6.45 -6.09
N LYS A 68 -1.60 7.60 -5.69
CA LYS A 68 -1.94 8.89 -6.30
C LYS A 68 -1.49 8.95 -7.76
N ALA A 69 -0.30 8.45 -8.07
CA ALA A 69 0.19 8.35 -9.44
C ALA A 69 -0.72 7.44 -10.29
N GLU A 70 -1.07 6.25 -9.80
CA GLU A 70 -2.00 5.35 -10.48
C GLU A 70 -3.38 6.00 -10.74
N ASN A 71 -3.92 6.67 -9.72
CA ASN A 71 -5.20 7.34 -9.81
C ASN A 71 -5.17 8.59 -10.71
N TRP A 72 -3.99 9.19 -10.91
CA TRP A 72 -3.86 10.40 -11.71
C TRP A 72 -4.24 10.13 -13.17
N ASP A 73 -3.74 9.04 -13.72
CA ASP A 73 -4.01 8.64 -15.10
C ASP A 73 -5.45 8.13 -15.24
N LYS A 74 -5.90 7.30 -14.29
CA LYS A 74 -7.25 6.74 -14.30
C LYS A 74 -8.37 7.78 -14.17
N ASN A 75 -8.11 8.91 -13.52
CA ASN A 75 -9.11 9.97 -13.30
C ASN A 75 -8.86 11.21 -14.18
N ALA A 76 -8.11 11.10 -15.28
CA ALA A 76 -7.88 12.21 -16.19
C ALA A 76 -9.19 12.76 -16.79
N ASP A 77 -10.09 11.87 -17.18
CA ASP A 77 -11.43 12.15 -17.70
C ASP A 77 -12.34 12.85 -16.66
N VAL A 78 -12.30 12.40 -15.40
CA VAL A 78 -13.03 13.00 -14.29
C VAL A 78 -12.55 14.44 -14.07
N ARG A 79 -11.24 14.66 -14.10
CA ARG A 79 -10.65 16.00 -13.94
C ARG A 79 -11.01 16.94 -15.07
N GLU A 80 -11.09 16.45 -16.30
CA GLU A 80 -11.51 17.26 -17.45
C GLU A 80 -12.98 17.69 -17.33
N ARG A 81 -13.88 16.74 -17.01
CA ARG A 81 -15.30 17.06 -16.75
C ARG A 81 -15.48 18.01 -15.58
N ASP A 82 -14.67 17.85 -14.53
CA ASP A 82 -14.71 18.74 -13.36
C ASP A 82 -14.26 20.16 -13.73
N ARG A 83 -13.19 20.31 -14.53
CA ARG A 83 -12.78 21.59 -15.09
C ARG A 83 -13.86 22.22 -15.97
N ALA A 84 -14.53 21.43 -16.81
CA ALA A 84 -15.63 21.92 -17.65
C ALA A 84 -16.82 22.39 -16.80
N ARG A 85 -17.17 21.67 -15.72
CA ARG A 85 -18.22 22.09 -14.78
C ARG A 85 -17.83 23.37 -14.03
N TYR A 86 -16.59 23.44 -13.57
CA TYR A 86 -16.07 24.59 -12.84
C TYR A 86 -16.08 25.85 -13.71
N THR A 87 -15.60 25.77 -14.94
CA THR A 87 -15.61 26.88 -15.90
C THR A 87 -17.02 27.33 -16.27
N ALA A 88 -17.94 26.39 -16.52
CA ALA A 88 -19.35 26.71 -16.76
C ALA A 88 -20.01 27.38 -15.56
N HIS A 89 -19.66 26.97 -14.33
CA HIS A 89 -20.15 27.60 -13.11
C HIS A 89 -19.59 29.03 -12.96
N GLN A 90 -18.30 29.22 -13.21
CA GLN A 90 -17.67 30.55 -13.17
C GLN A 90 -18.29 31.52 -14.18
N ALA A 91 -18.57 31.06 -15.41
CA ALA A 91 -19.25 31.87 -16.41
C ALA A 91 -20.66 32.30 -15.95
N LYS A 92 -21.41 31.39 -15.31
CA LYS A 92 -22.73 31.72 -14.73
C LYS A 92 -22.63 32.73 -13.58
N LEU A 93 -21.59 32.65 -12.76
CA LEU A 93 -21.35 33.61 -11.68
C LEU A 93 -21.01 35.00 -12.23
N ALA A 94 -20.18 35.08 -13.26
CA ALA A 94 -19.83 36.35 -13.92
C ALA A 94 -21.07 37.06 -14.47
N VAL A 95 -21.91 36.35 -15.24
CA VAL A 95 -23.16 36.90 -15.79
C VAL A 95 -24.11 37.37 -14.68
N LYS A 96 -24.22 36.61 -13.57
CA LYS A 96 -25.04 37.02 -12.42
C LYS A 96 -24.50 38.26 -11.71
N ALA A 97 -23.17 38.40 -11.63
CA ALA A 97 -22.54 39.57 -11.04
C ALA A 97 -22.81 40.83 -11.88
N GLU A 98 -22.61 40.74 -13.20
CA GLU A 98 -22.91 41.82 -14.15
C GLU A 98 -24.40 42.23 -14.10
N ALA A 99 -25.32 41.26 -14.11
CA ALA A 99 -26.75 41.54 -13.99
C ALA A 99 -27.13 42.22 -12.66
N LYS A 100 -26.44 41.88 -11.57
CA LYS A 100 -26.65 42.51 -10.25
C LYS A 100 -26.14 43.96 -10.24
N GLU A 101 -25.00 44.23 -10.87
CA GLU A 101 -24.45 45.58 -11.01
C GLU A 101 -25.32 46.46 -11.90
N ALA A 102 -25.78 45.96 -13.05
CA ALA A 102 -26.70 46.67 -13.93
C ALA A 102 -28.02 47.01 -13.22
N ARG A 103 -28.55 46.08 -12.41
CA ARG A 103 -29.76 46.34 -11.61
C ARG A 103 -29.52 47.43 -10.58
N ARG A 104 -28.38 47.43 -9.87
CA ARG A 104 -28.02 48.49 -8.90
C ARG A 104 -27.97 49.87 -9.55
N GLN A 105 -27.26 49.99 -10.68
CA GLN A 105 -27.17 51.25 -11.43
C GLN A 105 -28.54 51.75 -11.91
N SER A 106 -29.44 50.84 -12.32
CA SER A 106 -30.80 51.21 -12.74
C SER A 106 -31.68 51.73 -11.59
N THR A 107 -31.52 51.17 -10.39
CA THR A 107 -32.20 51.68 -9.18
C THR A 107 -31.66 53.03 -8.75
N GLU A 108 -30.34 53.25 -8.83
CA GLU A 108 -29.72 54.53 -8.48
C GLU A 108 -30.17 55.65 -9.43
N ARG A 109 -30.23 55.40 -10.74
CA ARG A 109 -30.74 56.38 -11.74
C ARG A 109 -32.23 56.72 -11.61
N ARG A 110 -33.05 55.86 -10.98
CA ARG A 110 -34.47 56.16 -10.72
C ARG A 110 -34.68 56.93 -9.43
N ALA A 111 -33.68 56.98 -8.56
CA ALA A 111 -33.73 57.69 -7.28
C ALA A 111 -33.14 59.11 -7.36
N SER A 112 -32.49 59.47 -8.48
CA SER A 112 -32.00 60.80 -8.84
C SER A 112 -33.00 61.55 -9.71
#